data_AF-A0A5C9DUD3-F1
#
_entry.id   AF-A0A5C9DUD3-F1
#
_cell.length_a   1.000
_cell.length_b   1.000
_cell.length_c   1.000
_cell.angle_alpha   90.00
_cell.angle_beta   90.00
_cell.angle_gamma   90.00
#
_symmetry.space_group_name_H-M   'P 1'
#
loop_
_entity.id
_entity.type
_entity.pdbx_description
1 polymer ?
#
loop_
_entity_poly.entity_id
_entity_poly.type
_entity_poly.pdbx_seq_one_letter_code
_entity_poly.pdbx_strand_id
1 'polypeptide(L)'
;MTQEIVPILEHIGNIGSMIVLTAMAVIVGYRFLNDVRKNQFYNWIRFCIFGVFFGFSLMSIFEFLFETFPPISEMPSAELILGKDEDYFGLYNISLSIMITFALSMIAYTNGWKTIYYLPIFIIIGMYILYLYSGFYGFLMPYVYGSAVFAIIFLYITGIRLKDNGSLGLAIFFTLAFVSLLSTGLIDQIFVLVYLGLGVIISLGLFKPFKESEEY
;
A
#
# COMPACT_ATOMS: atom_id res chain seq x y z
N MET A 1 -25.18 -24.93 7.82
CA MET A 1 -24.20 -25.23 6.75
C MET A 1 -23.44 -23.99 6.28
N THR A 2 -24.08 -22.82 6.16
CA THR A 2 -23.39 -21.56 5.81
C THR A 2 -22.49 -20.99 6.91
N GLN A 3 -22.76 -21.27 8.20
CA GLN A 3 -21.99 -20.68 9.32
C GLN A 3 -20.58 -21.27 9.52
N GLU A 4 -20.28 -22.47 9.00
CA GLU A 4 -18.94 -23.08 9.15
C GLU A 4 -18.01 -22.85 7.95
N ILE A 5 -18.57 -22.52 6.77
CA ILE A 5 -17.80 -22.36 5.53
C ILE A 5 -17.18 -20.95 5.44
N VAL A 6 -17.87 -19.93 5.97
CA VAL A 6 -17.41 -18.53 5.96
C VAL A 6 -16.04 -18.35 6.64
N PRO A 7 -15.79 -18.83 7.87
CA PRO A 7 -14.49 -18.63 8.52
C PRO A 7 -13.34 -19.38 7.82
N ILE A 8 -13.61 -20.53 7.20
CA ILE A 8 -12.60 -21.27 6.43
C ILE A 8 -12.22 -20.50 5.15
N LEU A 9 -13.21 -19.93 4.46
CA LEU A 9 -12.97 -19.11 3.27
C LEU A 9 -12.22 -17.82 3.59
N GLU A 10 -12.55 -17.17 4.72
CA GLU A 10 -11.83 -15.99 5.22
C GLU A 10 -10.37 -16.34 5.51
N HIS A 11 -10.11 -17.44 6.19
CA HIS A 11 -8.76 -17.88 6.50
C HIS A 11 -7.92 -18.19 5.25
N ILE A 12 -8.48 -18.91 4.28
CA ILE A 12 -7.84 -19.17 2.99
C ILE A 12 -7.62 -17.87 2.21
N GLY A 13 -8.58 -16.95 2.26
CA GLY A 13 -8.50 -15.62 1.66
C GLY A 13 -7.34 -14.80 2.22
N ASN A 14 -7.16 -14.78 3.55
CA ASN A 14 -6.10 -14.03 4.21
C ASN A 14 -4.71 -14.59 3.87
N ILE A 15 -4.55 -15.92 3.89
CA ILE A 15 -3.31 -16.60 3.47
C ILE A 15 -3.01 -16.31 1.99
N GLY A 16 -4.01 -16.47 1.13
CA GLY A 16 -3.89 -16.23 -0.30
C GLY A 16 -3.46 -14.79 -0.59
N SER A 17 -4.09 -13.83 0.08
CA SER A 17 -3.78 -12.40 -0.05
C SER A 17 -2.36 -12.09 0.38
N MET A 18 -1.90 -12.64 1.52
CA MET A 18 -0.52 -12.48 2.00
C MET A 18 0.49 -13.01 0.96
N ILE A 19 0.27 -14.20 0.42
CA ILE A 19 1.16 -14.80 -0.58
C ILE A 19 1.19 -13.96 -1.86
N VAL A 20 0.01 -13.55 -2.35
CA VAL A 20 -0.13 -12.78 -3.60
C VAL A 20 0.52 -11.40 -3.47
N LEU A 21 0.24 -10.65 -2.39
CA LEU A 21 0.84 -9.33 -2.15
C LEU A 21 2.36 -9.40 -1.99
N THR A 22 2.86 -10.43 -1.32
CA THR A 22 4.30 -10.67 -1.19
C THR A 22 4.94 -11.00 -2.54
N ALA A 23 4.30 -11.86 -3.34
CA ALA A 23 4.75 -12.15 -4.70
C ALA A 23 4.77 -10.89 -5.59
N MET A 24 3.76 -10.02 -5.50
CA MET A 24 3.73 -8.75 -6.24
C MET A 24 4.90 -7.85 -5.86
N ALA A 25 5.17 -7.67 -4.56
CA ALA A 25 6.30 -6.88 -4.08
C ALA A 25 7.64 -7.43 -4.60
N VAL A 26 7.82 -8.76 -4.59
CA VAL A 26 9.01 -9.42 -5.15
C VAL A 26 9.14 -9.21 -6.66
N ILE A 27 8.05 -9.37 -7.42
CA ILE A 27 8.05 -9.17 -8.88
C ILE A 27 8.43 -7.72 -9.22
N VAL A 28 7.80 -6.74 -8.56
CA VAL A 28 8.08 -5.31 -8.78
C VAL A 28 9.52 -4.99 -8.38
N GLY A 29 9.98 -5.48 -7.23
CA GLY A 29 11.35 -5.30 -6.74
C GLY A 29 12.39 -5.89 -7.69
N TYR A 30 12.16 -7.11 -8.18
CA TYR A 30 13.03 -7.76 -9.17
C TYR A 30 13.10 -6.95 -10.47
N ARG A 31 11.96 -6.45 -10.97
CA ARG A 31 11.91 -5.60 -12.17
C ARG A 31 12.63 -4.27 -11.96
N PHE A 32 12.46 -3.64 -10.79
CA PHE A 32 13.19 -2.42 -10.42
C PHE A 32 14.70 -2.66 -10.39
N LEU A 33 15.18 -3.70 -9.71
CA LEU A 33 16.61 -4.03 -9.65
C LEU A 33 17.19 -4.34 -11.03
N ASN A 34 16.44 -5.07 -11.87
CA ASN A 34 16.85 -5.33 -13.25
C ASN A 34 16.92 -4.05 -14.10
N ASP A 35 16.00 -3.11 -13.90
CA ASP A 35 16.01 -1.82 -14.59
C ASP A 35 17.24 -0.99 -14.22
N VAL A 36 17.56 -0.92 -12.92
CA VAL A 36 18.75 -0.24 -12.41
C VAL A 36 20.02 -0.84 -12.99
N ARG A 37 20.12 -2.18 -13.02
CA ARG A 37 21.28 -2.88 -13.60
C ARG A 37 21.45 -2.60 -15.09
N LYS A 38 20.36 -2.57 -15.85
CA LYS A 38 20.38 -2.38 -17.31
C LYS A 38 20.63 -0.92 -17.71
N ASN A 39 19.97 0.02 -17.05
CA ASN A 39 19.95 1.43 -17.47
C ASN A 39 20.96 2.30 -16.73
N GLN A 40 21.63 1.81 -15.67
CA GLN A 40 22.56 2.57 -14.83
C GLN A 40 21.97 3.86 -14.20
N PHE A 41 20.63 4.01 -14.24
CA PHE A 41 19.90 5.11 -13.64
C PHE A 41 18.75 4.59 -12.78
N TYR A 42 18.47 5.30 -11.68
CA TYR A 42 17.36 4.97 -10.79
C TYR A 42 16.05 5.54 -11.33
N ASN A 43 15.12 4.65 -11.68
CA ASN A 43 13.75 5.03 -11.98
C ASN A 43 12.96 5.22 -10.67
N TRP A 44 12.87 6.47 -10.21
CA TRP A 44 12.18 6.84 -8.97
C TRP A 44 10.70 6.46 -8.94
N ILE A 45 10.01 6.47 -10.08
CA ILE A 45 8.61 6.05 -10.18
C ILE A 45 8.51 4.55 -9.84
N ARG A 46 9.34 3.71 -10.46
CA ARG A 46 9.38 2.27 -10.18
C ARG A 46 9.80 1.97 -8.74
N PHE A 47 10.69 2.77 -8.17
CA PHE A 47 11.04 2.67 -6.75
C PHE A 47 9.85 2.98 -5.83
N CYS A 48 9.08 4.03 -6.13
CA CYS A 48 7.88 4.35 -5.36
C CYS A 48 6.80 3.27 -5.48
N ILE A 49 6.57 2.73 -6.69
CA ILE A 49 5.66 1.60 -6.91
C ILE A 49 6.12 0.40 -6.07
N PHE A 50 7.42 0.07 -6.07
CA PHE A 50 7.97 -0.96 -5.20
C PHE A 50 7.68 -0.68 -3.72
N GLY A 51 7.92 0.54 -3.24
CA GLY A 51 7.65 0.93 -1.85
C GLY A 51 6.17 0.76 -1.46
N VAL A 52 5.24 1.07 -2.36
CA VAL A 52 3.80 0.83 -2.17
C VAL A 52 3.50 -0.66 -2.01
N PHE A 53 3.91 -1.51 -2.95
CA PHE A 53 3.66 -2.96 -2.87
C PHE A 53 4.38 -3.61 -1.68
N PHE A 54 5.56 -3.13 -1.32
CA PHE A 54 6.28 -3.56 -0.13
C PHE A 54 5.51 -3.23 1.14
N GLY A 55 4.92 -2.02 1.24
CA GLY A 55 4.05 -1.65 2.34
C GLY A 55 2.82 -2.55 2.46
N PHE A 56 2.15 -2.87 1.34
CA PHE A 56 1.02 -3.81 1.34
C PHE A 56 1.44 -5.22 1.78
N SER A 57 2.59 -5.70 1.31
CA SER A 57 3.11 -7.01 1.70
C SER A 57 3.42 -7.07 3.20
N LEU A 58 4.09 -6.05 3.75
CA LEU A 58 4.33 -5.96 5.20
C LEU A 58 3.03 -5.94 5.99
N MET A 59 2.08 -5.09 5.59
CA MET A 59 0.76 -5.00 6.24
C MET A 59 0.08 -6.37 6.33
N SER A 60 0.00 -7.10 5.22
CA SER A 60 -0.66 -8.40 5.17
C SER A 60 0.09 -9.51 5.91
N ILE A 61 1.43 -9.46 5.95
CA ILE A 61 2.21 -10.40 6.78
C ILE A 61 1.90 -10.18 8.25
N PHE A 62 1.88 -8.92 8.71
CA PHE A 62 1.60 -8.63 10.12
C PHE A 62 0.16 -8.94 10.51
N GLU A 63 -0.80 -8.62 9.63
CA GLU A 63 -2.20 -8.98 9.81
C GLU A 63 -2.39 -10.50 9.93
N PHE A 64 -1.76 -11.28 9.03
CA PHE A 64 -1.79 -12.73 9.11
C PHE A 64 -1.17 -13.29 10.40
N LEU A 65 0.00 -12.75 10.80
CA LEU A 65 0.67 -13.16 12.03
C LEU A 65 -0.19 -12.89 13.27
N PHE A 66 -0.96 -11.79 13.28
CA PHE A 66 -1.85 -11.45 14.38
C PHE A 66 -3.11 -12.32 14.44
N GLU A 67 -3.75 -12.55 13.29
CA GLU A 67 -5.03 -13.27 13.25
C GLU A 67 -4.87 -14.79 13.39
N THR A 68 -3.72 -15.35 12.98
CA THR A 68 -3.54 -16.80 12.87
C THR A 68 -2.69 -17.42 13.98
N PHE A 69 -1.81 -16.65 14.62
CA PHE A 69 -0.89 -17.18 15.64
C PHE A 69 -1.26 -16.73 17.06
N PRO A 70 -2.02 -17.55 17.82
CA PRO A 70 -2.44 -17.23 19.19
C PRO A 70 -1.30 -16.87 20.17
N PRO A 71 -0.08 -17.47 20.11
CA PRO A 71 0.99 -17.08 21.02
C PRO A 71 1.48 -15.64 20.80
N ILE A 72 1.24 -15.06 19.62
CA ILE A 72 1.63 -13.70 19.27
C ILE A 72 0.52 -12.73 19.64
N SER A 73 -0.76 -13.06 19.38
CA SER A 73 -1.89 -12.20 19.72
C SER A 73 -2.18 -12.11 21.23
N GLU A 74 -1.78 -13.13 22.01
CA GLU A 74 -1.93 -13.14 23.47
C GLU A 74 -0.76 -12.45 24.22
N MET A 75 0.28 -11.96 23.51
CA MET A 75 1.35 -11.21 24.16
C MET A 75 0.84 -9.84 24.64
N PRO A 76 1.14 -9.41 25.88
CA PRO A 76 0.74 -8.09 26.38
C PRO A 76 1.27 -6.91 25.54
N SER A 77 2.35 -7.14 24.78
CA SER A 77 2.93 -6.17 23.85
C SER A 77 2.46 -6.33 22.41
N ALA A 78 1.60 -7.31 22.11
CA ALA A 78 1.12 -7.59 20.76
C ALA A 78 0.29 -6.42 20.21
N GLU A 79 -0.63 -5.89 21.00
CA GLU A 79 -1.42 -4.70 20.61
C GLU A 79 -0.52 -3.46 20.45
N LEU A 80 0.47 -3.27 21.31
CA LEU A 80 1.38 -2.13 21.26
C LEU A 80 2.36 -2.17 20.07
N ILE A 81 2.78 -3.36 19.64
CA ILE A 81 3.80 -3.57 18.58
C ILE A 81 3.14 -3.88 17.23
N LEU A 82 2.01 -4.58 17.23
CA LEU A 82 1.38 -5.14 16.03
C LEU A 82 -0.02 -4.57 15.76
N GLY A 83 -0.66 -3.92 16.74
CA GLY A 83 -2.11 -3.71 16.82
C GLY A 83 -2.79 -2.98 15.66
N LYS A 84 -4.05 -3.36 15.44
CA LYS A 84 -5.03 -2.75 14.51
C LYS A 84 -5.81 -1.59 15.13
N ASP A 85 -5.71 -1.40 16.45
CA ASP A 85 -6.42 -0.33 17.14
C ASP A 85 -5.88 1.05 16.74
N GLU A 86 -6.81 1.99 16.51
CA GLU A 86 -6.51 3.35 16.06
C GLU A 86 -5.62 4.13 17.04
N ASP A 87 -5.56 3.66 18.29
CA ASP A 87 -4.89 4.30 19.41
C ASP A 87 -3.44 3.82 19.64
N TYR A 88 -2.93 2.87 18.85
CA TYR A 88 -1.60 2.28 19.06
C TYR A 88 -0.65 2.34 17.86
N PHE A 89 0.65 2.33 18.18
CA PHE A 89 1.75 2.32 17.23
C PHE A 89 2.03 0.91 16.70
N GLY A 90 1.09 0.37 15.92
CA GLY A 90 1.23 -0.95 15.31
C GLY A 90 2.06 -0.96 14.03
N LEU A 91 2.70 -2.09 13.74
CA LEU A 91 3.35 -2.35 12.43
C LEU A 91 2.38 -2.24 11.24
N TYR A 92 1.07 -2.45 11.49
CA TYR A 92 0.01 -2.16 10.52
C TYR A 92 -0.02 -0.67 10.11
N ASN A 93 -0.04 0.24 11.09
CA ASN A 93 -0.04 1.69 10.88
C ASN A 93 1.25 2.18 10.23
N ILE A 94 2.38 1.55 10.56
CA ILE A 94 3.67 1.82 9.91
C ILE A 94 3.62 1.45 8.44
N SER A 95 3.04 0.29 8.12
CA SER A 95 2.92 -0.19 6.75
C SER A 95 1.99 0.72 5.93
N LEU A 96 0.85 1.15 6.48
CA LEU A 96 -0.03 2.15 5.86
C LEU A 96 0.68 3.46 5.57
N SER A 97 1.39 3.96 6.57
CA SER A 97 2.18 5.19 6.48
C SER A 97 3.23 5.11 5.37
N ILE A 98 3.93 3.97 5.24
CA ILE A 98 4.89 3.72 4.16
C ILE A 98 4.20 3.79 2.79
N MET A 99 3.08 3.10 2.61
CA MET A 99 2.35 3.07 1.33
C MET A 99 1.95 4.48 0.87
N ILE A 100 1.37 5.26 1.78
CA ILE A 100 0.90 6.61 1.48
C ILE A 100 2.07 7.55 1.20
N THR A 101 3.15 7.43 1.98
CA THR A 101 4.37 8.23 1.79
C THR A 101 4.93 8.04 0.39
N PHE A 102 5.07 6.78 -0.06
CA PHE A 102 5.57 6.50 -1.39
C PHE A 102 4.59 6.93 -2.48
N ALA A 103 3.28 6.79 -2.27
CA ALA A 103 2.26 7.26 -3.20
C ALA A 103 2.33 8.78 -3.41
N LEU A 104 2.39 9.56 -2.33
CA LEU A 104 2.51 11.01 -2.38
C LEU A 104 3.86 11.46 -2.97
N SER A 105 4.94 10.77 -2.64
CA SER A 105 6.27 11.06 -3.20
C SER A 105 6.30 10.82 -4.71
N MET A 106 5.64 9.76 -5.18
CA MET A 106 5.47 9.48 -6.61
C MET A 106 4.68 10.59 -7.30
N ILE A 107 3.54 11.00 -6.74
CA ILE A 107 2.72 12.10 -7.28
C ILE A 107 3.56 13.37 -7.43
N ALA A 108 4.26 13.76 -6.37
CA ALA A 108 5.07 14.96 -6.38
C ALA A 108 6.14 14.85 -7.47
N TYR A 109 6.89 13.73 -7.49
CA TYR A 109 7.92 13.45 -8.48
C TYR A 109 7.41 13.53 -9.92
N THR A 110 6.32 12.83 -10.24
CA THR A 110 5.74 12.78 -11.58
C THR A 110 5.21 14.16 -12.03
N ASN A 111 4.74 14.99 -11.10
CA ASN A 111 4.29 16.36 -11.39
C ASN A 111 5.41 17.41 -11.44
N GLY A 112 6.66 17.06 -11.17
CA GLY A 112 7.78 18.01 -11.22
C GLY A 112 7.88 18.94 -10.01
N TRP A 113 7.16 18.67 -8.91
CA TRP A 113 7.15 19.47 -7.68
C TRP A 113 8.38 19.28 -6.79
N LYS A 114 9.56 19.64 -7.30
CA LYS A 114 10.87 19.33 -6.69
C LYS A 114 11.01 19.67 -5.21
N THR A 115 10.35 20.74 -4.76
CA THR A 115 10.38 21.18 -3.37
C THR A 115 9.65 20.23 -2.41
N ILE A 116 8.71 19.42 -2.90
CA ILE A 116 7.73 18.66 -2.09
C ILE A 116 8.03 17.15 -2.14
N TYR A 117 8.96 16.67 -2.97
CA TYR A 117 9.22 15.23 -3.16
C TYR A 117 9.47 14.46 -1.86
N TYR A 118 10.23 15.06 -0.95
CA TYR A 118 10.62 14.45 0.31
C TYR A 118 9.71 14.85 1.47
N LEU A 119 8.79 15.80 1.25
CA LEU A 119 7.92 16.32 2.31
C LEU A 119 7.07 15.22 2.97
N PRO A 120 6.43 14.29 2.23
CA PRO A 120 5.68 13.19 2.85
C PRO A 120 6.54 12.34 3.78
N ILE A 121 7.79 12.07 3.37
CA ILE A 121 8.76 11.29 4.16
C ILE A 121 9.11 12.04 5.45
N PHE A 122 9.41 13.35 5.35
CA PHE A 122 9.74 14.16 6.52
C PHE A 122 8.59 14.28 7.51
N ILE A 123 7.35 14.43 7.02
CA ILE A 123 6.17 14.51 7.89
C ILE A 123 5.99 13.19 8.66
N ILE A 124 6.04 12.05 7.97
CA ILE A 124 5.89 10.74 8.61
C ILE A 124 7.00 10.46 9.62
N ILE A 125 8.26 10.72 9.25
CA ILE A 125 9.39 10.57 10.19
C ILE A 125 9.24 11.51 11.38
N GLY A 126 8.80 12.75 11.16
CA GLY A 126 8.54 13.72 12.23
C GLY A 126 7.45 13.25 13.20
N MET A 127 6.36 12.68 12.67
CA MET A 127 5.29 12.09 13.49
C MET A 127 5.80 10.90 14.29
N TYR A 128 6.65 10.04 13.70
CA TYR A 128 7.27 8.93 14.42
C TYR A 128 8.21 9.39 15.53
N ILE A 129 9.06 10.39 15.26
CA ILE A 129 9.92 10.98 16.28
C ILE A 129 9.07 11.57 17.40
N LEU A 130 8.04 12.36 17.08
CA LEU A 130 7.14 12.95 18.06
C LEU A 130 6.50 11.88 18.96
N TYR A 131 6.02 10.79 18.37
CA TYR A 131 5.47 9.65 19.11
C TYR A 131 6.51 9.04 20.06
N LEU A 132 7.73 8.74 19.58
CA LEU A 132 8.79 8.16 20.41
C LEU A 132 9.19 9.05 21.60
N TYR A 133 9.10 10.37 21.45
CA TYR A 133 9.47 11.32 22.51
C TYR A 133 8.34 11.67 23.47
N SER A 134 7.09 11.72 23.01
CA SER A 134 5.96 12.25 23.78
C SER A 134 4.83 11.26 24.03
N GLY A 135 4.85 10.11 23.35
CA GLY A 135 3.73 9.17 23.30
C GLY A 135 2.51 9.70 22.53
N PHE A 136 2.60 10.89 21.91
CA PHE A 136 1.48 11.52 21.23
C PHE A 136 1.24 10.90 19.84
N TYR A 137 0.05 10.34 19.62
CA TYR A 137 -0.33 9.65 18.37
C TYR A 137 -1.56 10.24 17.67
N GLY A 138 -2.27 11.18 18.29
CA GLY A 138 -3.58 11.66 17.83
C GLY A 138 -3.61 12.31 16.43
N PHE A 139 -2.45 12.65 15.85
CA PHE A 139 -2.36 13.17 14.48
C PHE A 139 -2.03 12.12 13.42
N LEU A 140 -1.59 10.91 13.79
CA LEU A 140 -1.13 9.90 12.83
C LEU A 140 -2.29 9.39 11.96
N MET A 141 -3.38 8.94 12.58
CA MET A 141 -4.54 8.40 11.84
C MET A 141 -5.24 9.44 10.95
N PRO A 142 -5.58 10.65 11.43
CA PRO A 142 -6.14 11.69 10.57
C PRO A 142 -5.23 12.04 9.39
N TYR A 143 -3.91 12.05 9.62
CA TYR A 143 -2.94 12.27 8.56
C TYR A 143 -2.92 11.13 7.55
N VAL A 144 -2.87 9.87 8.00
CA VAL A 144 -2.90 8.67 7.14
C VAL A 144 -4.16 8.67 6.29
N TYR A 145 -5.35 8.72 6.88
CA TYR A 145 -6.60 8.68 6.11
C TYR A 145 -6.78 9.90 5.19
N GLY A 146 -6.49 11.12 5.67
CA GLY A 146 -6.56 12.33 4.86
C GLY A 146 -5.58 12.30 3.68
N SER A 147 -4.36 11.83 3.93
CA SER A 147 -3.32 11.67 2.91
C SER A 147 -3.62 10.54 1.93
N ALA A 148 -4.30 9.47 2.36
CA ALA A 148 -4.75 8.40 1.47
C ALA A 148 -5.78 8.93 0.46
N VAL A 149 -6.78 9.68 0.91
CA VAL A 149 -7.77 10.32 0.03
C VAL A 149 -7.09 11.30 -0.93
N PHE A 150 -6.18 12.13 -0.42
CA PHE A 150 -5.40 13.04 -1.25
C PHE A 150 -4.56 12.28 -2.29
N ALA A 151 -3.88 11.21 -1.88
CA ALA A 151 -3.08 10.38 -2.78
C ALA A 151 -3.95 9.78 -3.90
N ILE A 152 -5.12 9.22 -3.58
CA ILE A 152 -6.05 8.67 -4.57
C ILE A 152 -6.44 9.73 -5.62
N ILE A 153 -6.88 10.90 -5.17
CA ILE A 153 -7.31 12.00 -6.06
C ILE A 153 -6.17 12.41 -6.98
N PHE A 154 -4.99 12.66 -6.42
CA PHE A 154 -3.85 13.13 -7.20
C PHE A 154 -3.24 12.06 -8.10
N LEU A 155 -3.31 10.78 -7.73
CA LEU A 155 -2.91 9.67 -8.61
C LEU A 155 -3.81 9.59 -9.84
N TYR A 156 -5.13 9.75 -9.69
CA TYR A 156 -6.04 9.82 -10.83
C TYR A 156 -5.73 11.01 -11.74
N ILE A 157 -5.58 12.21 -11.16
CA ILE A 157 -5.25 13.43 -11.91
C ILE A 157 -3.92 13.24 -12.66
N THR A 158 -2.90 12.72 -11.98
CA THR A 158 -1.56 12.50 -12.55
C THR A 158 -1.62 11.45 -13.66
N GLY A 159 -2.26 10.30 -13.41
CA GLY A 159 -2.41 9.22 -14.36
C GLY A 159 -3.15 9.66 -15.63
N ILE A 160 -4.25 10.42 -15.50
CA ILE A 160 -5.02 10.91 -16.64
C ILE A 160 -4.27 12.03 -17.38
N ARG A 161 -3.76 13.04 -16.67
CA ARG A 161 -3.11 14.21 -17.27
C ARG A 161 -1.82 13.86 -18.00
N LEU A 162 -1.00 12.99 -17.39
CA LEU A 162 0.32 12.63 -17.93
C LEU A 162 0.28 11.31 -18.71
N LYS A 163 -0.90 10.68 -18.84
CA LYS A 163 -1.08 9.36 -19.46
C LYS A 163 -0.14 8.30 -18.84
N ASP A 164 0.15 8.41 -17.55
CA ASP A 164 1.02 7.49 -16.84
C ASP A 164 0.25 6.26 -16.37
N ASN A 165 0.53 5.13 -17.00
CA ASN A 165 -0.06 3.84 -16.66
C ASN A 165 0.22 3.41 -15.21
N GLY A 166 1.39 3.77 -14.65
CA GLY A 166 1.75 3.42 -13.28
C GLY A 166 0.90 4.15 -12.25
N SER A 167 0.82 5.48 -12.35
CA SER A 167 -0.02 6.31 -11.48
C SER A 167 -1.50 5.95 -11.57
N LEU A 168 -2.03 5.72 -12.77
CA LEU A 168 -3.43 5.33 -12.95
C LEU A 168 -3.72 3.95 -12.36
N GLY A 169 -2.83 2.98 -12.57
CA GLY A 169 -2.97 1.64 -12.00
C GLY A 169 -2.99 1.67 -10.48
N LEU A 170 -2.05 2.40 -9.87
CA LEU A 170 -2.02 2.59 -8.42
C LEU A 170 -3.24 3.36 -7.90
N ALA A 171 -3.78 4.33 -8.65
CA ALA A 171 -5.00 5.04 -8.26
C ALA A 171 -6.18 4.08 -8.11
N ILE A 172 -6.40 3.21 -9.10
CA ILE A 172 -7.50 2.23 -9.10
C ILE A 172 -7.26 1.20 -7.99
N PHE A 173 -6.03 0.72 -7.85
CA PHE A 173 -5.65 -0.23 -6.79
C PHE A 173 -5.93 0.33 -5.40
N PHE A 174 -5.46 1.56 -5.11
CA PHE A 174 -5.71 2.22 -3.82
C PHE A 174 -7.18 2.53 -3.59
N THR A 175 -7.93 2.88 -4.63
CA THR A 175 -9.37 3.15 -4.49
C THR A 175 -10.10 1.88 -4.06
N LEU A 176 -9.82 0.75 -4.70
CA LEU A 176 -10.45 -0.52 -4.36
C LEU A 176 -10.03 -1.00 -2.96
N ALA A 177 -8.75 -0.87 -2.61
CA ALA A 177 -8.27 -1.18 -1.26
C ALA A 177 -8.93 -0.29 -0.20
N PHE A 178 -9.05 1.02 -0.47
CA PHE A 178 -9.70 1.97 0.45
C PHE A 178 -11.20 1.69 0.60
N VAL A 179 -11.89 1.33 -0.48
CA VAL A 179 -13.30 0.92 -0.41
C VAL A 179 -13.46 -0.40 0.37
N SER A 180 -12.53 -1.35 0.22
CA SER A 180 -12.54 -2.60 0.98
C SER A 180 -12.53 -2.33 2.49
N LEU A 181 -11.68 -1.41 2.96
CA LEU A 181 -11.60 -0.98 4.36
C LEU A 181 -12.92 -0.40 4.91
N LEU A 182 -13.77 0.17 4.05
CA LEU A 182 -15.06 0.76 4.42
C LEU A 182 -16.24 -0.23 4.28
N SER A 183 -15.98 -1.41 3.75
CA SER A 183 -17.00 -2.42 3.47
C SER A 183 -16.86 -3.63 4.40
N THR A 184 -17.92 -4.41 4.56
CA THR A 184 -17.90 -5.63 5.38
C THR A 184 -18.61 -6.79 4.69
N GLY A 185 -18.24 -8.02 5.04
CA GLY A 185 -18.85 -9.25 4.54
C GLY A 185 -18.46 -9.58 3.09
N LEU A 186 -19.41 -10.15 2.33
CA LEU A 186 -19.15 -10.62 0.96
C LEU A 186 -18.68 -9.52 -0.01
N ILE A 187 -19.12 -8.27 0.22
CA ILE A 187 -18.76 -7.14 -0.63
C ILE A 187 -17.25 -6.84 -0.50
N ASP A 188 -16.74 -6.86 0.74
CA ASP A 188 -15.32 -6.67 1.03
C ASP A 188 -14.47 -7.75 0.33
N GLN A 189 -14.85 -9.02 0.48
CA GLN A 189 -14.15 -10.13 -0.18
C GLN A 189 -14.07 -9.99 -1.70
N ILE A 190 -15.14 -9.49 -2.34
CA ILE A 190 -15.14 -9.21 -3.78
C ILE A 190 -14.14 -8.09 -4.09
N PHE A 191 -14.15 -6.98 -3.34
CA PHE A 191 -13.19 -5.89 -3.55
C PHE A 191 -11.75 -6.35 -3.35
N VAL A 192 -11.48 -7.18 -2.34
CA VAL A 192 -10.18 -7.80 -2.09
C VAL A 192 -9.70 -8.58 -3.30
N LEU A 193 -10.52 -9.50 -3.81
CA LEU A 193 -10.17 -10.29 -4.99
C LEU A 193 -9.93 -9.40 -6.23
N VAL A 194 -10.75 -8.38 -6.42
CA VAL A 194 -10.63 -7.47 -7.57
C VAL A 194 -9.35 -6.65 -7.49
N TYR A 195 -9.03 -6.05 -6.33
CA TYR A 195 -7.79 -5.26 -6.22
C TYR A 195 -6.56 -6.17 -6.29
N LEU A 196 -6.59 -7.38 -5.72
CA LEU A 196 -5.48 -8.33 -5.84
C LEU A 196 -5.25 -8.71 -7.30
N GLY A 197 -6.30 -9.06 -8.03
CA GLY A 197 -6.22 -9.36 -9.46
C GLY A 197 -5.64 -8.19 -10.27
N LEU A 198 -6.14 -6.98 -10.04
CA LEU A 198 -5.63 -5.76 -10.68
C LEU A 198 -4.17 -5.49 -10.32
N GLY A 199 -3.81 -5.66 -9.06
CA GLY A 199 -2.44 -5.50 -8.61
C GLY A 199 -1.49 -6.50 -9.28
N VAL A 200 -1.91 -7.73 -9.58
CA VAL A 200 -1.07 -8.73 -10.27
C VAL A 200 -0.81 -8.26 -11.70
N ILE A 201 -1.83 -7.74 -12.36
CA ILE A 201 -1.72 -7.16 -13.70
C ILE A 201 -0.74 -5.97 -13.69
N ILE A 202 -0.80 -5.11 -12.67
CA ILE A 202 0.12 -3.99 -12.48
C ILE A 202 1.54 -4.49 -12.20
N SER A 203 1.74 -5.44 -11.29
CA SER A 203 3.06 -5.94 -10.91
C SER A 203 3.77 -6.63 -12.08
N LEU A 204 3.03 -7.33 -12.94
CA LEU A 204 3.52 -7.90 -14.20
C LEU A 204 3.78 -6.85 -15.29
N GLY A 205 3.24 -5.63 -15.15
CA GLY A 205 3.39 -4.54 -16.13
C GLY A 205 2.52 -4.72 -17.36
N LEU A 206 1.44 -5.49 -17.22
CA LEU A 206 0.44 -5.71 -18.26
C LEU A 206 -0.60 -4.58 -18.29
N PHE A 207 -0.69 -3.79 -17.23
CA PHE A 207 -1.60 -2.65 -17.16
C PHE A 207 -1.10 -1.50 -18.06
N LYS A 208 -1.69 -1.38 -19.26
CA LYS A 208 -1.37 -0.33 -20.25
C LYS A 208 -2.64 0.31 -20.84
N PRO A 209 -3.45 1.02 -20.04
CA PRO A 209 -4.66 1.69 -20.53
C PRO A 209 -4.36 2.79 -21.56
N PHE A 210 -3.22 3.47 -21.42
CA PHE A 210 -2.71 4.38 -22.44
C PHE A 210 -1.75 3.62 -23.35
N LYS A 211 -2.01 3.67 -24.67
CA LYS A 211 -1.04 3.23 -25.67
C LYS A 211 0.24 4.04 -25.50
N GLU A 212 1.38 3.37 -25.56
CA GLU A 212 2.66 4.05 -25.77
C GLU A 212 2.49 4.90 -27.04
N SER A 213 2.62 6.22 -26.92
CA SER A 213 2.63 7.06 -28.12
C SER A 213 3.87 6.66 -28.90
N GLU A 214 3.66 5.98 -30.03
CA GLU A 214 4.61 6.07 -31.13
C GLU A 214 4.77 7.58 -31.42
N GLU A 215 5.99 8.08 -31.24
CA GLU A 215 6.44 9.44 -31.57
C GLU A 215 6.02 10.57 -30.61
N TYR A 216 7.01 11.19 -29.96
CA TYR A 216 7.55 12.52 -30.31
C TYR A 216 9.03 12.61 -29.92
#